data_AF-A0A920MXW1-F1
#
_entry.id   AF-A0A920MXW1-F1
#
_cell.length_a   1.000
_cell.length_b   1.000
_cell.length_c   1.000
_cell.angle_alpha   90.00
_cell.angle_beta   90.00
_cell.angle_gamma   90.00
#
_symmetry.space_group_name_H-M   'P 1'
#
loop_
_entity.id
_entity.type
_entity.pdbx_description
1 polymer ?
#
loop_
_entity_poly.entity_id
_entity_poly.type
_entity_poly.pdbx_seq_one_letter_code
_entity_poly.pdbx_strand_id
1 'polypeptide(L)' 'MPDLQQEKKLVLDYFNNIDKAKSKNLIDIISKYTSDDFKMRCTHPFNELSGAEHVANNLWDSN' A
#
# COMPACT_ATOMS: atom_id res chain seq x y z
N MET A 1 19.40 19.70 -5.41
CA MET A 1 18.46 18.57 -5.22
C MET A 1 17.32 19.09 -4.37
N PRO A 2 16.04 18.80 -4.71
CA PRO A 2 14.91 19.19 -3.87
C PRO A 2 14.99 18.51 -2.50
N ASP A 3 14.55 19.21 -1.46
CA ASP A 3 14.35 18.64 -0.13
C ASP A 3 13.09 17.76 -0.18
N LEU A 4 13.26 16.45 0.08
CA LEU A 4 12.21 15.43 -0.01
C LEU A 4 11.98 14.71 1.33
N GLN A 5 12.34 15.34 2.46
CA GLN A 5 12.24 14.70 3.77
C GLN A 5 10.79 14.36 4.15
N GLN A 6 9.82 15.17 3.70
CA GLN A 6 8.40 14.95 4.01
C GLN A 6 7.84 13.74 3.25
N GLU A 7 8.17 13.61 1.97
CA GLU A 7 7.77 12.50 1.10
C GLU A 7 8.40 11.19 1.55
N LYS A 8 9.69 11.24 1.94
CA LYS A 8 10.37 10.08 2.54
C LYS A 8 9.67 9.62 3.81
N LYS A 9 9.29 10.57 4.68
CA LYS A 9 8.55 10.26 5.90
C LYS A 9 7.19 9.65 5.57
N LEU A 10 6.47 10.18 4.58
CA LEU A 10 5.18 9.64 4.15
C LEU A 10 5.29 8.17 3.71
N VAL A 11 6.29 7.85 2.88
CA VAL A 11 6.55 6.47 2.41
C VAL A 11 6.93 5.56 3.58
N LEU A 12 7.77 6.04 4.50
CA LEU A 12 8.17 5.25 5.67
C LEU A 12 6.98 4.98 6.61
N ASP A 13 6.13 5.98 6.83
CA ASP A 13 4.93 5.86 7.66
C ASP A 13 3.92 4.88 7.03
N TYR A 14 3.80 4.85 5.70
CA TYR A 14 2.99 3.85 4.99
C TYR A 14 3.44 2.42 5.32
N PHE A 15 4.72 2.10 5.11
CA PHE A 15 5.26 0.76 5.40
C PHE A 15 5.18 0.41 6.88
N ASN A 16 5.52 1.34 7.78
CA ASN A 16 5.41 1.12 9.23
C ASN A 16 3.99 0.80 9.69
N ASN A 17 2.98 1.40 9.05
CA ASN A 17 1.58 1.13 9.39
C ASN A 17 1.11 -0.21 8.83
N ILE A 18 1.53 -0.56 7.61
CA ILE A 18 1.27 -1.87 7.02
C ILE A 18 1.88 -3.00 7.85
N ASP A 19 3.16 -2.86 8.25
CA ASP A 19 3.85 -3.89 9.05
C ASP A 19 3.23 -4.11 10.44
N LYS A 20 2.56 -3.08 10.98
CA LYS A 20 1.84 -3.15 12.27
C LYS A 20 0.38 -3.56 12.10
N ALA A 21 -0.14 -3.57 10.88
CA ALA A 21 -1.53 -3.88 10.62
C ALA A 21 -1.80 -5.36 10.89
N LYS A 22 -2.94 -5.66 11.53
CA LYS A 22 -3.55 -6.99 11.42
C LYS A 22 -4.38 -7.01 10.14
N SER A 23 -4.55 -8.17 9.49
CA SER A 23 -5.23 -8.31 8.19
C SER A 23 -6.53 -7.49 8.06
N LYS A 24 -7.32 -7.39 9.14
CA LYS A 24 -8.60 -6.66 9.16
C LYS A 24 -8.52 -5.16 8.87
N ASN A 25 -7.37 -4.51 9.05
CA ASN A 25 -7.22 -3.05 8.92
C ASN A 25 -6.39 -2.64 7.69
N LEU A 26 -5.93 -3.61 6.90
CA LEU A 26 -4.95 -3.37 5.85
C LEU A 26 -5.52 -2.55 4.69
N ILE A 27 -6.79 -2.80 4.32
CA ILE A 27 -7.49 -2.06 3.26
C ILE A 27 -7.61 -0.57 3.63
N ASP A 28 -8.02 -0.27 4.87
CA ASP A 28 -8.17 1.11 5.36
C ASP A 28 -6.83 1.85 5.38
N ILE A 29 -5.77 1.15 5.79
CA ILE A 29 -4.41 1.72 5.81
C ILE A 29 -3.96 2.02 4.38
N ILE A 30 -4.06 1.09 3.44
CA ILE A 30 -3.64 1.35 2.05
C ILE A 30 -4.47 2.48 1.43
N SER A 31 -5.78 2.50 1.65
CA SER A 31 -6.67 3.55 1.15
C SER A 31 -6.30 4.94 1.68
N LYS A 32 -5.83 5.04 2.92
CA LYS A 32 -5.38 6.32 3.51
C LYS A 32 -4.18 6.94 2.78
N TYR A 33 -3.30 6.12 2.22
CA TYR A 33 -2.05 6.57 1.58
C TYR A 33 -2.12 6.59 0.05
N THR A 34 -3.26 6.24 -0.54
CA THR A 34 -3.43 6.10 -1.98
C THR A 34 -4.69 6.81 -2.45
N SER A 35 -4.79 7.08 -3.75
CA SER A 35 -5.99 7.67 -4.35
C SER A 35 -7.06 6.60 -4.63
N ASP A 36 -8.30 7.03 -4.86
CA ASP A 36 -9.40 6.13 -5.21
C ASP A 36 -9.15 5.34 -6.52
N ASP A 37 -8.31 5.88 -7.41
CA ASP A 37 -7.91 5.26 -8.68
C ASP A 37 -6.55 4.54 -8.61
N PHE A 38 -6.07 4.23 -7.40
CA PHE A 38 -4.78 3.60 -7.17
C PHE A 38 -4.62 2.27 -7.92
N LYS A 39 -3.46 2.13 -8.56
CA LYS A 39 -3.02 0.92 -9.26
C LYS A 39 -1.63 0.53 -8.82
N MET A 40 -1.48 -0.70 -8.36
CA MET A 40 -0.18 -1.29 -8.08
C MET A 40 0.28 -2.10 -9.29
N ARG A 41 1.37 -1.65 -9.90
CA ARG A 41 2.04 -2.40 -10.97
C ARG A 41 2.89 -3.48 -10.35
N CYS A 42 2.59 -4.71 -10.70
CA CYS A 42 3.20 -5.92 -10.19
C CYS A 42 3.95 -6.64 -11.31
N THR A 43 4.61 -7.72 -10.94
CA THR A 43 5.12 -8.72 -11.90
C THR A 43 4.10 -9.86 -12.03
N HIS A 44 4.39 -10.86 -12.85
CA HIS A 44 3.62 -12.11 -12.88
C HIS A 44 3.52 -12.73 -11.48
N PRO A 45 2.35 -13.21 -11.04
CA PRO A 45 1.14 -13.49 -11.83
C PRO A 45 0.14 -12.33 -11.96
N PHE A 46 0.34 -11.23 -11.25
CA PHE A 46 -0.70 -10.21 -11.12
C PHE A 46 -0.67 -9.13 -12.21
N ASN A 47 0.53 -8.75 -12.69
CA ASN A 47 0.78 -7.64 -13.63
C ASN A 47 0.33 -6.25 -13.12
N GLU A 48 -0.95 -6.08 -12.78
CA GLU A 48 -1.52 -4.88 -12.18
C GLU A 48 -2.66 -5.27 -11.23
N LEU A 49 -2.68 -4.67 -10.03
CA LEU A 49 -3.79 -4.75 -9.09
C LEU A 49 -4.41 -3.37 -8.94
N SER A 50 -5.74 -3.29 -9.07
CA SER A 50 -6.48 -2.02 -8.96
C SER A 50 -7.16 -1.91 -7.61
N GLY A 51 -6.84 -0.85 -6.87
CA GLY A 51 -7.44 -0.51 -5.58
C GLY A 51 -6.79 -1.19 -4.37
N ALA A 52 -6.99 -0.57 -3.21
CA ALA A 52 -6.44 -1.00 -1.94
C ALA A 52 -6.87 -2.42 -1.53
N GLU A 53 -8.11 -2.82 -1.83
CA GLU A 53 -8.65 -4.14 -1.53
C GLU A 53 -7.87 -5.26 -2.24
N HIS A 54 -7.68 -5.14 -3.55
CA HIS A 54 -6.94 -6.15 -4.32
C HIS A 54 -5.47 -6.22 -3.89
N VAL A 55 -4.85 -5.08 -3.59
CA VAL A 55 -3.47 -5.05 -3.10
C VAL A 55 -3.35 -5.70 -1.73
N ALA A 56 -4.24 -5.36 -0.79
CA ALA A 56 -4.26 -5.94 0.54
C ALA A 56 -4.40 -7.47 0.48
N ASN A 57 -5.41 -7.96 -0.23
CA ASN A 57 -5.80 -9.37 -0.23
C ASN A 57 -4.83 -10.26 -1.03
N ASN A 58 -4.13 -9.73 -2.05
CA ASN A 58 -3.24 -10.54 -2.89
C ASN A 58 -1.76 -10.47 -2.50
N LEU A 59 -1.31 -9.38 -1.87
CA LEU A 59 0.12 -9.17 -1.61
C LEU A 59 0.51 -9.22 -0.14
N TRP A 60 -0.39 -8.86 0.78
CA TRP A 60 -0.05 -8.72 2.20
C TRP A 60 -0.90 -9.60 3.12
N ASP A 61 -2.12 -9.96 2.74
CA ASP A 61 -2.91 -10.88 3.54
C ASP A 61 -2.25 -12.27 3.53
N SER A 62 -1.75 -12.66 4.70
CA SER A 62 -1.14 -13.96 4.94
C SER A 62 -2.22 -14.83 5.58
N ASN A 63 -3.01 -15.52 4.75
CA ASN A 63 -3.82 -16.65 5.24
C ASN A 63 -2.91 -17.74 5.81
#